data_AF-A0A382UQM3-F1
#
_entry.id   AF-A0A382UQM3-F1
#
_cell.length_a   1.000
_cell.length_b   1.000
_cell.length_c   1.000
_cell.angle_alpha   90.00
_cell.angle_beta   90.00
_cell.angle_gamma   90.00
#
_symmetry.space_group_name_H-M   'P 1'
#
loop_
_entity.id
_entity.type
_entity.pdbx_description
1 polymer ?
#
loop_
_entity_poly.entity_id
_entity_poly.type
_entity_poly.pdbx_seq_one_letter_code
_entity_poly.pdbx_strand_id
1 'polypeptide(L)'
;AQGLVFPLGAHYINVPPAEADCVHEVLSDLEIITGYDAAGRPIIHPDHLLRWPAERLWEDDSWSEGLDPFGAAGTGELEQLHAFEDDMLRWTLYRGQDSRRGFAMPLAYSTADARVRDLDAMTMAEYANQQGWNSARLSWLIDQACKDDYGGTAADISAWAAIHYFACRFYDRRVKEQYPTDTLTWPDGNQFLVQGMARDLNKDECWLSTAVVGLLPGATTTQALCIDTVTGESLRVHAHSVVYAGKLHAAPYVVPDMPRQQRRAIEQLDYVPWLVAAVKLSSQLGDSGLA
;
A
#
# COMPACT_ATOMS: atom_id res chain seq x y z
N ALA A 1 9.56 29.30 -3.34
CA ALA A 1 9.97 27.89 -3.21
C ALA A 1 11.05 27.62 -4.26
N GLN A 2 12.32 27.67 -3.87
CA GLN A 2 13.45 27.40 -4.76
C GLN A 2 13.67 25.88 -4.78
N GLY A 3 13.39 25.22 -5.91
CA GLY A 3 13.91 23.88 -6.26
C GLY A 3 13.58 22.68 -5.35
N LEU A 4 12.81 22.84 -4.27
CA LEU A 4 12.42 21.74 -3.39
C LEU A 4 11.19 21.00 -3.96
N VAL A 5 11.30 19.68 -4.07
CA VAL A 5 10.20 18.79 -4.42
C VAL A 5 9.59 18.24 -3.13
N PHE A 6 8.25 18.20 -3.09
CA PHE A 6 7.50 17.62 -2.00
C PHE A 6 6.56 16.56 -2.57
N PRO A 7 6.63 15.29 -2.15
CA PRO A 7 5.66 14.31 -2.57
C PRO A 7 4.29 14.68 -1.99
N LEU A 8 3.27 14.75 -2.86
CA LEU A 8 1.89 15.06 -2.49
C LEU A 8 1.03 13.80 -2.29
N GLY A 9 1.68 12.65 -2.12
CA GLY A 9 1.04 11.33 -2.02
C GLY A 9 2.02 10.25 -1.55
N ALA A 10 1.90 9.04 -2.08
CA ALA A 10 2.77 7.91 -1.73
C ALA A 10 4.26 8.25 -1.99
N HIS A 11 5.09 8.02 -0.98
CA HIS A 11 6.48 8.52 -0.96
C HIS A 11 7.51 7.49 -0.50
N TYR A 12 7.06 6.27 -0.23
CA TYR A 12 7.93 5.14 0.04
C TYR A 12 7.27 3.83 -0.39
N ILE A 13 8.07 2.77 -0.44
CA ILE A 13 7.65 1.37 -0.43
C ILE A 13 8.57 0.60 0.52
N ASN A 14 8.15 -0.57 1.01
CA ASN A 14 9.10 -1.47 1.67
C ASN A 14 9.84 -2.31 0.63
N VAL A 15 10.99 -2.85 1.00
CA VAL A 15 11.64 -3.92 0.22
C VAL A 15 10.60 -5.02 -0.04
N PRO A 16 10.27 -5.31 -1.31
CA PRO A 16 9.25 -6.29 -1.62
C PRO A 16 9.71 -7.69 -1.23
N PRO A 17 8.78 -8.56 -0.79
CA PRO A 17 9.10 -9.95 -0.51
C PRO A 17 9.38 -10.71 -1.82
N ALA A 18 10.10 -11.83 -1.73
CA ALA A 18 10.60 -12.56 -2.90
C ALA A 18 9.51 -13.00 -3.89
N GLU A 19 8.29 -13.25 -3.43
CA GLU A 19 7.16 -13.59 -4.31
C GLU A 19 6.67 -12.42 -5.17
N ALA A 20 7.03 -11.17 -4.87
CA ALA A 20 6.61 -9.97 -5.60
C ALA A 20 7.46 -9.73 -6.86
N ASP A 21 7.57 -10.76 -7.70
CA ASP A 21 8.42 -10.80 -8.89
C ASP A 21 8.27 -9.59 -9.82
N CYS A 22 7.05 -9.15 -10.09
CA CYS A 22 6.76 -8.00 -10.95
C CYS A 22 7.29 -6.68 -10.38
N VAL A 23 7.36 -6.55 -9.05
CA VAL A 23 7.96 -5.40 -8.39
C VAL A 23 9.49 -5.51 -8.48
N HIS A 24 10.04 -6.70 -8.27
CA HIS A 24 11.48 -6.95 -8.40
C HIS A 24 12.00 -6.63 -9.80
N GLU A 25 11.24 -6.93 -10.85
CA GLU A 25 11.57 -6.60 -12.24
C GLU A 25 11.75 -5.08 -12.39
N VAL A 26 10.76 -4.28 -11.97
CA VAL A 26 10.84 -2.81 -12.01
C VAL A 26 12.01 -2.29 -11.17
N LEU A 27 12.23 -2.81 -9.97
CA LEU A 27 13.33 -2.36 -9.11
C LEU A 27 14.71 -2.75 -9.67
N SER A 28 14.82 -3.85 -10.40
CA SER A 28 16.07 -4.26 -11.06
C SER A 28 16.35 -3.36 -12.29
N ASP A 29 15.33 -3.06 -13.09
CA ASP A 29 15.41 -2.16 -14.25
C ASP A 29 15.74 -0.71 -13.88
N LEU A 30 15.49 -0.34 -12.62
CA LEU A 30 15.83 0.96 -12.04
C LEU A 30 17.13 0.93 -11.24
N GLU A 31 17.87 -0.19 -11.26
CA GLU A 31 19.12 -0.40 -10.52
C GLU A 31 18.98 -0.23 -9.00
N ILE A 32 17.75 -0.32 -8.48
CA ILE A 32 17.46 -0.30 -7.04
C ILE A 32 17.84 -1.63 -6.42
N ILE A 33 17.49 -2.73 -7.08
CA ILE A 33 18.02 -4.07 -6.79
C ILE A 33 19.25 -4.27 -7.67
N THR A 34 20.41 -4.48 -7.05
CA THR A 34 21.70 -4.66 -7.74
C THR A 34 22.10 -6.13 -7.89
N GLY A 35 21.33 -7.03 -7.28
CA GLY A 35 21.57 -8.46 -7.30
C GLY A 35 20.82 -9.16 -6.16
N TYR A 36 21.18 -10.41 -5.91
CA TYR A 36 20.60 -11.24 -4.85
C TYR A 36 21.71 -11.91 -4.06
N ASP A 37 21.51 -12.09 -2.76
CA ASP A 37 22.46 -12.81 -1.91
C ASP A 37 22.32 -14.33 -2.03
N ALA A 38 23.15 -15.09 -1.30
CA ALA A 38 23.13 -16.55 -1.32
C ALA A 38 21.80 -17.18 -0.82
N ALA A 39 20.98 -16.42 -0.09
CA ALA A 39 19.66 -16.84 0.37
C ALA A 39 18.54 -16.38 -0.59
N GLY A 40 18.87 -15.73 -1.70
CA GLY A 40 17.91 -15.22 -2.67
C GLY A 40 17.23 -13.91 -2.26
N ARG A 41 17.76 -13.18 -1.27
CA ARG A 41 17.22 -11.89 -0.82
C ARG A 41 17.76 -10.76 -1.72
N PRO A 42 16.95 -9.72 -2.02
CA PRO A 42 17.39 -8.63 -2.88
C PRO A 42 18.48 -7.79 -2.20
N ILE A 43 19.54 -7.48 -2.94
CA ILE A 43 20.60 -6.56 -2.52
C ILE A 43 20.22 -5.16 -2.99
N ILE A 44 19.79 -4.32 -2.05
CA ILE A 44 19.33 -2.95 -2.33
C ILE A 44 20.51 -1.99 -2.42
N HIS A 45 20.51 -1.12 -3.45
CA HIS A 45 21.48 -0.04 -3.55
C HIS A 45 21.29 0.96 -2.39
N PRO A 46 22.34 1.28 -1.59
CA PRO A 46 22.20 2.06 -0.36
C PRO A 46 21.60 3.46 -0.49
N ASP A 47 21.61 4.04 -1.69
CA ASP A 47 21.06 5.37 -1.95
C ASP A 47 19.53 5.41 -2.03
N HIS A 48 18.87 4.24 -2.10
CA HIS A 48 17.41 4.15 -2.09
C HIS A 48 16.83 3.82 -0.72
N LEU A 49 17.69 3.46 0.25
CA LEU A 49 17.26 3.13 1.60
C LEU A 49 16.97 4.40 2.39
N LEU A 50 15.83 4.43 3.09
CA LEU A 50 15.54 5.44 4.10
C LEU A 50 16.64 5.39 5.17
N ARG A 51 17.30 6.53 5.39
CA ARG A 51 18.25 6.70 6.49
C ARG A 51 17.51 7.27 7.70
N TRP A 52 17.89 6.80 8.90
CA TRP A 52 17.32 7.16 10.21
C TRP A 52 16.87 8.63 10.34
N PRO A 53 15.80 8.92 11.11
CA PRO A 53 14.99 8.01 11.93
C PRO A 53 13.86 7.32 11.16
N ALA A 54 13.53 6.09 11.57
CA ALA A 54 12.46 5.30 10.96
C ALA A 54 11.07 5.84 11.38
N GLU A 55 10.76 5.80 12.69
CA GLU A 55 9.44 6.17 13.22
C GLU A 55 9.49 6.43 14.73
N ARG A 56 8.55 7.25 15.23
CA ARG A 56 8.40 7.60 16.65
C ARG A 56 6.95 7.91 16.99
N LEU A 57 6.55 7.64 18.22
CA LEU A 57 5.25 7.95 18.76
C LEU A 57 5.33 9.11 19.75
N TRP A 58 4.44 10.10 19.60
CA TRP A 58 4.25 11.16 20.58
C TRP A 58 3.05 10.83 21.47
N GLU A 59 3.30 10.58 22.75
CA GLU A 59 2.29 10.26 23.78
C GLU A 59 2.69 10.92 25.10
N ASP A 60 1.70 11.41 25.87
CA ASP A 60 1.91 11.98 27.21
C ASP A 60 3.05 13.01 27.30
N ASP A 61 3.08 13.93 26.33
CA ASP A 61 4.11 14.98 26.18
C ASP A 61 5.55 14.46 26.03
N SER A 62 5.71 13.25 25.49
CA SER A 62 7.01 12.61 25.29
C SER A 62 7.12 11.85 23.96
N TRP A 63 8.34 11.76 23.42
CA TRP A 63 8.66 10.94 22.26
C TRP A 63 9.14 9.56 22.69
N SER A 64 8.55 8.52 22.13
CA SER A 64 9.04 7.14 22.20
C SER A 64 9.54 6.68 20.83
N GLU A 65 10.62 5.90 20.81
CA GLU A 65 11.09 5.27 19.57
C GLU A 65 10.11 4.18 19.14
N GLY A 66 9.86 4.05 17.83
CA GLY A 66 8.86 3.11 17.31
C GLY A 66 7.43 3.65 17.35
N LEU A 67 6.51 2.86 16.80
CA LEU A 67 5.06 3.06 16.95
C LEU A 67 4.47 2.21 18.08
N ASP A 68 5.15 2.14 19.23
CA ASP A 68 4.77 1.30 20.37
C ASP A 68 4.05 2.11 21.46
N PRO A 69 2.71 2.02 21.59
CA PRO A 69 1.95 2.68 22.65
C PRO A 69 2.01 1.91 23.99
N PHE A 70 2.86 0.89 24.16
CA PHE A 70 2.87 0.02 25.35
C PHE A 70 4.00 0.33 26.35
N GLY A 71 4.74 1.43 26.19
CA GLY A 71 5.84 1.81 27.10
C GLY A 71 5.46 1.89 28.58
N ALA A 72 4.20 2.26 28.88
CA ALA A 72 3.64 2.31 30.24
C ALA A 72 2.57 1.23 30.52
N ALA A 73 2.49 0.18 29.69
CA ALA A 73 1.46 -0.84 29.78
C ALA A 73 1.63 -1.77 30.99
N GLY A 74 0.50 -2.18 31.58
CA GLY A 74 0.48 -3.22 32.61
C GLY A 74 0.72 -4.62 32.03
N THR A 75 1.04 -5.61 32.89
CA THR A 75 1.31 -6.98 32.46
C THR A 75 0.19 -7.59 31.61
N GLY A 76 -1.07 -7.37 31.98
CA GLY A 76 -2.22 -7.91 31.22
C GLY A 76 -2.39 -7.27 29.83
N GLU A 77 -1.96 -6.04 29.62
CA GLU A 77 -1.97 -5.40 28.30
C GLU A 77 -0.83 -5.91 27.43
N LEU A 78 0.35 -6.11 28.01
CA LEU A 78 1.50 -6.72 27.32
C LEU A 78 1.22 -8.18 26.92
N GLU A 79 0.52 -8.94 27.76
CA GLU A 79 0.07 -10.29 27.41
C GLU A 79 -0.86 -10.29 26.19
N GLN A 80 -1.77 -9.32 26.08
CA GLN A 80 -2.64 -9.18 24.92
C GLN A 80 -1.89 -8.71 23.68
N LEU A 81 -0.93 -7.79 23.82
CA LEU A 81 -0.05 -7.39 22.72
C LEU A 81 0.68 -8.61 22.15
N HIS A 82 1.32 -9.41 23.00
CA HIS A 82 2.02 -10.62 22.55
C HIS A 82 1.07 -11.63 21.90
N ALA A 83 -0.15 -11.81 22.43
CA ALA A 83 -1.15 -12.68 21.84
C ALA A 83 -1.58 -12.18 20.43
N PHE A 84 -1.71 -10.87 20.27
CA PHE A 84 -1.96 -10.23 18.98
C PHE A 84 -0.80 -10.43 18.00
N GLU A 85 0.44 -10.15 18.42
CA GLU A 85 1.64 -10.34 17.60
C GLU A 85 1.82 -11.79 17.16
N ASP A 86 1.59 -12.75 18.06
CA ASP A 86 1.59 -14.19 17.74
C ASP A 86 0.56 -14.56 16.67
N ASP A 87 -0.63 -13.96 16.75
CA ASP A 87 -1.69 -14.19 15.79
C ASP A 87 -1.38 -13.56 14.42
N MET A 88 -0.88 -12.32 14.39
CA MET A 88 -0.44 -11.67 13.16
C MET A 88 0.73 -12.39 12.52
N LEU A 89 1.67 -12.94 13.31
CA LEU A 89 2.75 -13.78 12.80
C LEU A 89 2.23 -15.09 12.20
N ARG A 90 1.23 -15.73 12.83
CA ARG A 90 0.58 -16.91 12.22
C ARG A 90 0.02 -16.59 10.84
N TRP A 91 -0.66 -15.45 10.70
CA TRP A 91 -1.20 -15.02 9.41
C TRP A 91 -0.11 -14.65 8.40
N THR A 92 0.97 -14.00 8.86
CA THR A 92 2.14 -13.68 8.05
C THR A 92 2.77 -14.93 7.43
N LEU A 93 2.88 -16.00 8.23
CA LEU A 93 3.49 -17.28 7.85
C LEU A 93 2.50 -18.26 7.22
N TYR A 94 1.20 -17.98 7.27
CA TYR A 94 0.17 -18.86 6.74
C TYR A 94 0.34 -19.06 5.23
N ARG A 95 0.25 -20.32 4.80
CA ARG A 95 0.17 -20.70 3.39
C ARG A 95 -1.08 -21.53 3.15
N GLY A 96 -1.82 -21.17 2.12
CA GLY A 96 -2.99 -21.92 1.68
C GLY A 96 -2.61 -23.22 0.98
N GLN A 97 -3.61 -24.00 0.57
CA GLN A 97 -3.40 -25.26 -0.17
C GLN A 97 -2.68 -25.07 -1.51
N ASP A 98 -2.74 -23.87 -2.07
CA ASP A 98 -2.03 -23.45 -3.28
C ASP A 98 -0.57 -23.00 -3.00
N SER A 99 -0.09 -23.17 -1.76
CA SER A 99 1.23 -22.74 -1.27
C SER A 99 1.47 -21.22 -1.29
N ARG A 100 0.45 -20.43 -1.65
CA ARG A 100 0.50 -18.97 -1.60
C ARG A 100 0.29 -18.47 -0.18
N ARG A 101 0.85 -17.30 0.14
CA ARG A 101 0.67 -16.67 1.45
C ARG A 101 -0.79 -16.29 1.69
N GLY A 102 -1.20 -16.24 2.96
CA GLY A 102 -2.49 -15.69 3.37
C GLY A 102 -2.66 -14.24 2.90
N PHE A 103 -1.63 -13.44 3.12
CA PHE A 103 -1.61 -12.01 2.83
C PHE A 103 -0.30 -11.68 2.11
N ALA A 104 -0.40 -11.40 0.82
CA ALA A 104 0.74 -11.04 -0.02
C ALA A 104 0.59 -9.61 -0.57
N MET A 105 1.71 -9.07 -1.00
CA MET A 105 1.80 -7.82 -1.75
C MET A 105 2.71 -8.09 -2.96
N PRO A 106 2.19 -8.16 -4.19
CA PRO A 106 0.84 -7.76 -4.63
C PRO A 106 -0.31 -8.63 -4.10
N LEU A 107 -1.48 -8.01 -3.90
CA LEU A 107 -2.67 -8.68 -3.36
C LEU A 107 -3.07 -9.92 -4.18
N ALA A 108 -2.96 -9.86 -5.51
CA ALA A 108 -3.32 -10.96 -6.40
C ALA A 108 -2.54 -12.27 -6.14
N TYR A 109 -1.42 -12.19 -5.40
CA TYR A 109 -0.59 -13.33 -5.04
C TYR A 109 -1.01 -13.97 -3.71
N SER A 110 -2.00 -13.39 -3.02
CA SER A 110 -2.59 -13.99 -1.83
C SER A 110 -3.40 -15.23 -2.21
N THR A 111 -3.43 -16.21 -1.31
CA THR A 111 -4.24 -17.41 -1.47
C THR A 111 -5.74 -17.08 -1.51
N ALA A 112 -6.51 -17.94 -2.17
CA ALA A 112 -7.97 -17.91 -2.14
C ALA A 112 -8.57 -18.90 -1.12
N ASP A 113 -7.76 -19.46 -0.22
CA ASP A 113 -8.20 -20.41 0.79
C ASP A 113 -9.38 -19.87 1.62
N ALA A 114 -10.38 -20.71 1.87
CA ALA A 114 -11.65 -20.29 2.48
C ALA A 114 -11.43 -19.66 3.86
N ARG A 115 -10.52 -20.24 4.66
CA ARG A 115 -10.17 -19.72 5.99
C ARG A 115 -9.67 -18.28 5.96
N VAL A 116 -8.96 -17.88 4.90
CA VAL A 116 -8.52 -16.49 4.72
C VAL A 116 -9.70 -15.63 4.27
N ARG A 117 -10.49 -16.12 3.31
CA ARG A 117 -11.66 -15.37 2.79
C ARG A 117 -12.76 -15.14 3.82
N ASP A 118 -12.94 -16.05 4.77
CA ASP A 118 -13.93 -15.92 5.84
C ASP A 118 -13.66 -14.73 6.77
N LEU A 119 -12.40 -14.26 6.85
CA LEU A 119 -12.04 -13.05 7.60
C LEU A 119 -12.66 -11.77 7.00
N ASP A 120 -13.03 -11.80 5.72
CA ASP A 120 -13.66 -10.65 5.05
C ASP A 120 -15.16 -10.54 5.40
N ALA A 121 -15.73 -11.59 6.01
CA ALA A 121 -17.14 -11.66 6.41
C ALA A 121 -17.39 -11.14 7.85
N MET A 122 -16.36 -10.64 8.53
CA MET A 122 -16.47 -10.02 9.85
C MET A 122 -15.58 -8.78 9.93
N THR A 123 -15.93 -7.86 10.81
CA THR A 123 -15.12 -6.68 11.11
C THR A 123 -13.89 -7.07 11.93
N MET A 124 -12.86 -6.24 11.89
CA MET A 124 -11.68 -6.44 12.75
C MET A 124 -12.05 -6.34 14.25
N ALA A 125 -13.04 -5.51 14.60
CA ALA A 125 -13.57 -5.43 15.96
C ALA A 125 -14.22 -6.75 16.41
N GLU A 126 -15.02 -7.38 15.55
CA GLU A 126 -15.59 -8.71 15.83
C GLU A 126 -14.50 -9.78 15.96
N TYR A 127 -13.48 -9.73 15.11
CA TYR A 127 -12.34 -10.64 15.21
C TYR A 127 -11.58 -10.46 16.54
N ALA A 128 -11.24 -9.23 16.92
CA ALA A 128 -10.56 -8.94 18.17
C ALA A 128 -11.36 -9.42 19.40
N ASN A 129 -12.68 -9.23 19.38
CA ASN A 129 -13.58 -9.75 20.42
C ASN A 129 -13.58 -11.28 20.51
N GLN A 130 -13.52 -11.98 19.37
CA GLN A 130 -13.42 -13.45 19.34
C GLN A 130 -12.09 -13.95 19.90
N GLN A 131 -11.00 -13.19 19.72
CA GLN A 131 -9.70 -13.48 20.32
C GLN A 131 -9.63 -13.14 21.83
N GLY A 132 -10.65 -12.46 22.37
CA GLY A 132 -10.70 -12.04 23.76
C GLY A 132 -9.83 -10.81 24.08
N TRP A 133 -9.41 -10.07 23.06
CA TRP A 133 -8.62 -8.84 23.23
C TRP A 133 -9.53 -7.69 23.70
N ASN A 134 -9.19 -7.09 24.83
CA ASN A 134 -9.94 -6.01 25.48
C ASN A 134 -9.07 -4.85 26.02
N SER A 135 -7.76 -4.85 25.76
CA SER A 135 -6.87 -3.73 26.08
C SER A 135 -7.23 -2.51 25.24
N ALA A 136 -7.42 -1.36 25.89
CA ALA A 136 -7.69 -0.10 25.21
C ALA A 136 -6.51 0.33 24.32
N ARG A 137 -5.26 0.08 24.75
CA ARG A 137 -4.05 0.35 23.96
C ARG A 137 -3.99 -0.51 22.70
N LEU A 138 -4.34 -1.79 22.81
CA LEU A 138 -4.40 -2.69 21.64
C LEU A 138 -5.52 -2.28 20.67
N SER A 139 -6.71 -1.96 21.18
CA SER A 139 -7.79 -1.45 20.32
C SER A 139 -7.39 -0.17 19.60
N TRP A 140 -6.70 0.75 20.28
CA TRP A 140 -6.17 1.96 19.66
C TRP A 140 -5.15 1.63 18.56
N LEU A 141 -4.20 0.73 18.82
CA LEU A 141 -3.21 0.31 17.83
C LEU A 141 -3.88 -0.24 16.55
N ILE A 142 -4.87 -1.12 16.71
CA ILE A 142 -5.61 -1.71 15.59
C ILE A 142 -6.39 -0.62 14.83
N ASP A 143 -7.06 0.29 15.55
CA ASP A 143 -7.79 1.40 14.93
C ASP A 143 -6.86 2.34 14.15
N GLN A 144 -5.66 2.60 14.67
CA GLN A 144 -4.69 3.46 13.98
C GLN A 144 -4.21 2.82 12.68
N ALA A 145 -3.93 1.52 12.67
CA ALA A 145 -3.60 0.79 11.44
C ALA A 145 -4.77 0.81 10.44
N CYS A 146 -6.01 0.63 10.90
CA CYS A 146 -7.20 0.69 10.03
C CYS A 146 -7.39 2.07 9.42
N LYS A 147 -7.15 3.14 10.19
CA LYS A 147 -7.23 4.51 9.70
C LYS A 147 -6.15 4.80 8.68
N ASP A 148 -4.93 4.32 8.92
CA ASP A 148 -3.75 4.57 8.08
C ASP A 148 -3.82 3.88 6.70
N ASP A 149 -4.32 2.64 6.59
CA ASP A 149 -4.43 2.01 5.27
C ASP A 149 -5.82 2.17 4.61
N TYR A 150 -6.88 2.37 5.40
CA TYR A 150 -8.27 2.28 4.91
C TYR A 150 -9.18 3.44 5.29
N GLY A 151 -8.75 4.36 6.16
CA GLY A 151 -9.53 5.54 6.55
C GLY A 151 -10.74 5.26 7.45
N GLY A 152 -10.82 4.09 8.08
CA GLY A 152 -11.90 3.68 8.99
C GLY A 152 -11.38 3.07 10.29
N THR A 153 -12.28 2.71 11.20
CA THR A 153 -11.94 2.02 12.46
C THR A 153 -12.04 0.50 12.30
N ALA A 154 -11.61 -0.26 13.31
CA ALA A 154 -11.76 -1.71 13.33
C ALA A 154 -13.23 -2.18 13.23
N ALA A 155 -14.19 -1.32 13.54
CA ALA A 155 -15.62 -1.59 13.37
C ALA A 155 -16.13 -1.39 11.93
N ASP A 156 -15.40 -0.62 11.12
CA ASP A 156 -15.75 -0.33 9.73
C ASP A 156 -15.01 -1.26 8.75
N ILE A 157 -13.81 -1.72 9.13
CA ILE A 157 -12.90 -2.47 8.27
C ILE A 157 -13.03 -3.98 8.54
N SER A 158 -13.03 -4.78 7.48
CA SER A 158 -13.05 -6.24 7.61
C SER A 158 -11.79 -6.76 8.29
N ALA A 159 -11.90 -7.88 9.01
CA ALA A 159 -10.74 -8.51 9.65
C ALA A 159 -9.70 -8.90 8.61
N TRP A 160 -10.12 -9.32 7.41
CA TRP A 160 -9.21 -9.61 6.31
C TRP A 160 -8.35 -8.39 5.92
N ALA A 161 -8.97 -7.22 5.71
CA ALA A 161 -8.25 -6.00 5.34
C ALA A 161 -7.33 -5.52 6.47
N ALA A 162 -7.82 -5.52 7.71
CA ALA A 162 -7.00 -5.12 8.86
C ALA A 162 -5.81 -6.08 9.09
N ILE A 163 -6.00 -7.40 9.00
CA ILE A 163 -4.91 -8.37 9.13
C ILE A 163 -3.92 -8.22 7.97
N HIS A 164 -4.37 -7.89 6.77
CA HIS A 164 -3.47 -7.65 5.62
C HIS A 164 -2.40 -6.59 5.95
N TYR A 165 -2.77 -5.50 6.63
CA TYR A 165 -1.84 -4.46 7.10
C TYR A 165 -0.63 -5.04 7.84
N PHE A 166 -0.91 -5.86 8.86
CA PHE A 166 0.10 -6.44 9.73
C PHE A 166 0.83 -7.62 9.08
N ALA A 167 0.11 -8.43 8.30
CA ALA A 167 0.60 -9.73 7.85
C ALA A 167 1.30 -9.71 6.49
N CYS A 168 1.12 -8.67 5.66
CA CYS A 168 1.66 -8.68 4.30
C CYS A 168 3.15 -8.31 4.21
N ARG A 169 3.70 -7.57 5.19
CA ARG A 169 5.02 -6.91 5.12
C ARG A 169 6.12 -7.48 6.03
N PHE A 170 5.93 -8.67 6.63
CA PHE A 170 6.92 -9.34 7.50
C PHE A 170 7.50 -8.45 8.63
N TYR A 171 6.71 -7.52 9.17
CA TYR A 171 7.18 -6.55 10.17
C TYR A 171 7.60 -7.17 11.51
N ASP A 172 7.22 -8.42 11.77
CA ASP A 172 7.57 -9.08 13.01
C ASP A 172 9.09 -9.27 13.13
N ARG A 173 9.66 -8.72 14.22
CA ARG A 173 11.09 -8.79 14.53
C ARG A 173 11.67 -10.22 14.50
N ARG A 174 10.85 -11.23 14.78
CA ARG A 174 11.24 -12.65 14.83
C ARG A 174 11.59 -13.21 13.45
N VAL A 175 11.17 -12.56 12.37
CA VAL A 175 11.42 -13.00 10.99
C VAL A 175 12.22 -11.99 10.16
N LYS A 176 12.61 -10.84 10.74
CA LYS A 176 13.36 -9.77 10.07
C LYS A 176 14.66 -10.23 9.40
N GLU A 177 15.36 -11.20 9.98
CA GLU A 177 16.59 -11.74 9.37
C GLU A 177 16.29 -12.53 8.08
N GLN A 178 15.11 -13.14 7.99
CA GLN A 178 14.71 -13.95 6.83
C GLN A 178 14.08 -13.08 5.74
N TYR A 179 13.37 -12.03 6.13
CA TYR A 179 12.65 -11.14 5.22
C TYR A 179 13.08 -9.69 5.50
N PRO A 180 13.96 -9.09 4.66
CA PRO A 180 14.34 -7.70 4.82
C PRO A 180 13.12 -6.80 4.57
N THR A 181 12.87 -5.88 5.49
CA THR A 181 11.71 -4.98 5.48
C THR A 181 12.12 -3.51 5.47
N ASP A 182 13.34 -3.21 4.99
CA ASP A 182 13.80 -1.83 4.93
C ASP A 182 12.89 -0.97 4.05
N THR A 183 12.80 0.31 4.38
CA THR A 183 11.99 1.27 3.63
C THR A 183 12.81 1.87 2.49
N LEU A 184 12.24 1.86 1.29
CA LEU A 184 12.77 2.53 0.10
C LEU A 184 12.06 3.87 -0.09
N THR A 185 12.82 4.96 -0.28
CA THR A 185 12.26 6.31 -0.46
C THR A 185 13.15 7.21 -1.32
N TRP A 186 12.57 8.28 -1.84
CA TRP A 186 13.24 9.25 -2.73
C TRP A 186 12.74 10.67 -2.45
N PRO A 187 13.53 11.72 -2.78
CA PRO A 187 13.10 13.11 -2.64
C PRO A 187 11.78 13.43 -3.39
N ASP A 188 11.56 12.81 -4.55
CA ASP A 188 10.33 12.95 -5.34
C ASP A 188 9.20 12.01 -4.88
N GLY A 189 9.43 11.20 -3.84
CA GLY A 189 8.57 10.09 -3.44
C GLY A 189 8.46 9.02 -4.52
N ASN A 190 7.31 8.34 -4.60
CA ASN A 190 7.13 7.25 -5.58
C ASN A 190 7.04 7.76 -7.03
N GLN A 191 7.03 9.08 -7.26
CA GLN A 191 7.18 9.65 -8.60
C GLN A 191 8.51 9.22 -9.25
N PHE A 192 9.55 8.96 -8.46
CA PHE A 192 10.82 8.41 -8.94
C PHE A 192 10.60 7.11 -9.74
N LEU A 193 9.82 6.18 -9.17
CA LEU A 193 9.50 4.90 -9.81
C LEU A 193 8.68 5.11 -11.10
N VAL A 194 7.70 6.00 -11.07
CA VAL A 194 6.84 6.30 -12.23
C VAL A 194 7.64 6.92 -13.37
N GLN A 195 8.52 7.89 -13.08
CA GLN A 195 9.40 8.49 -14.08
C GLN A 195 10.38 7.46 -14.65
N GLY A 196 10.92 6.60 -13.79
CA GLY A 196 11.80 5.52 -14.19
C GLY A 196 11.14 4.55 -15.17
N MET A 197 9.92 4.08 -14.87
CA MET A 197 9.16 3.21 -15.79
C MET A 197 8.77 3.90 -17.09
N ALA A 198 8.58 5.23 -17.07
CA ALA A 198 8.19 6.01 -18.23
C ALA A 198 9.36 6.55 -19.06
N ARG A 199 10.62 6.36 -18.63
CA ARG A 199 11.81 7.06 -19.17
C ARG A 199 12.04 6.86 -20.67
N ASP A 200 11.63 5.69 -21.18
CA ASP A 200 11.84 5.30 -22.58
C ASP A 200 10.59 5.53 -23.44
N LEU A 201 9.47 5.97 -22.84
CA LEU A 201 8.25 6.30 -23.58
C LEU A 201 8.42 7.63 -24.32
N ASN A 202 8.08 7.63 -25.60
CA ASN A 202 8.09 8.86 -26.40
C ASN A 202 6.70 9.53 -26.46
N LYS A 203 6.62 10.72 -27.04
CA LYS A 203 5.39 11.52 -27.13
C LYS A 203 4.25 10.86 -27.94
N ASP A 204 4.57 9.86 -28.76
CA ASP A 204 3.58 9.10 -29.54
C ASP A 204 3.06 7.87 -28.75
N GLU A 205 3.71 7.53 -27.63
CA GLU A 205 3.35 6.42 -26.73
C GLU A 205 2.73 6.88 -25.42
N CYS A 206 3.13 8.06 -24.92
CA CYS A 206 2.62 8.67 -23.70
C CYS A 206 1.96 10.02 -23.99
N TRP A 207 0.64 10.06 -23.87
CA TRP A 207 -0.15 11.27 -24.10
C TRP A 207 -0.61 11.89 -22.78
N LEU A 208 0.14 12.91 -22.36
CA LEU A 208 -0.26 13.75 -21.24
C LEU A 208 -1.43 14.67 -21.64
N SER A 209 -2.12 15.23 -20.65
CA SER A 209 -3.26 16.13 -20.87
C SER A 209 -4.38 15.53 -21.75
N THR A 210 -4.47 14.20 -21.81
CA THR A 210 -5.44 13.47 -22.64
C THR A 210 -6.32 12.63 -21.73
N ALA A 211 -7.62 12.94 -21.69
CA ALA A 211 -8.59 12.20 -20.91
C ALA A 211 -9.27 11.13 -21.77
N VAL A 212 -9.27 9.88 -21.31
CA VAL A 212 -10.11 8.82 -21.90
C VAL A 212 -11.52 8.95 -21.34
N VAL A 213 -12.49 9.24 -22.20
CA VAL A 213 -13.90 9.48 -21.83
C VAL A 213 -14.84 8.35 -22.22
N GLY A 214 -14.35 7.36 -22.99
CA GLY A 214 -15.13 6.20 -23.37
C GLY A 214 -14.27 5.07 -23.93
N LEU A 215 -14.58 3.84 -23.55
CA LEU A 215 -14.00 2.62 -24.08
C LEU A 215 -15.12 1.80 -24.72
N LEU A 216 -15.10 1.72 -26.05
CA LEU A 216 -16.12 1.06 -26.85
C LEU A 216 -15.55 -0.26 -27.42
N PRO A 217 -15.93 -1.41 -26.86
CA PRO A 217 -15.46 -2.70 -27.38
C PRO A 217 -16.09 -2.97 -28.75
N GLY A 218 -15.25 -3.33 -29.73
CA GLY A 218 -15.67 -3.83 -31.03
C GLY A 218 -15.41 -5.34 -31.17
N ALA A 219 -15.73 -5.91 -32.33
CA ALA A 219 -15.55 -7.34 -32.59
C ALA A 219 -14.08 -7.79 -32.56
N THR A 220 -13.15 -6.94 -33.00
CA THR A 220 -11.71 -7.25 -33.15
C THR A 220 -10.77 -6.24 -32.49
N THR A 221 -11.27 -5.03 -32.23
CA THR A 221 -10.52 -3.93 -31.62
C THR A 221 -11.43 -3.20 -30.65
N THR A 222 -10.85 -2.71 -29.55
CA THR A 222 -11.48 -1.73 -28.67
C THR A 222 -11.09 -0.34 -29.12
N GLN A 223 -12.07 0.57 -29.07
CA GLN A 223 -11.87 1.96 -29.40
C GLN A 223 -11.86 2.81 -28.13
N ALA A 224 -10.79 3.57 -27.93
CA ALA A 224 -10.74 4.60 -26.89
C ALA A 224 -11.12 5.96 -27.49
N LEU A 225 -12.12 6.59 -26.88
CA LEU A 225 -12.51 7.97 -27.14
C LEU A 225 -11.75 8.85 -26.15
N CYS A 226 -10.94 9.77 -26.67
CA CYS A 226 -10.14 10.65 -25.84
C CYS A 226 -10.38 12.11 -26.20
N ILE A 227 -10.13 12.99 -25.22
CA ILE A 227 -10.20 14.44 -25.37
C ILE A 227 -8.90 15.03 -24.86
N ASP A 228 -8.26 15.87 -25.66
CA ASP A 228 -7.19 16.76 -25.19
C ASP A 228 -7.81 17.80 -24.27
N THR A 229 -7.40 17.77 -23.00
CA THR A 229 -7.95 18.62 -21.93
C THR A 229 -7.52 20.09 -22.01
N VAL A 230 -6.54 20.43 -22.85
CA VAL A 230 -6.06 21.79 -23.09
C VAL A 230 -6.77 22.39 -24.30
N THR A 231 -6.83 21.67 -25.42
CA THR A 231 -7.40 22.18 -26.68
C THR A 231 -8.89 21.87 -26.83
N GLY A 232 -9.39 20.84 -26.16
CA GLY A 232 -10.74 20.29 -26.32
C GLY A 232 -10.90 19.41 -27.56
N GLU A 233 -9.82 19.14 -28.31
CA GLU A 233 -9.88 18.29 -29.50
C GLU A 233 -10.17 16.84 -29.12
N SER A 234 -11.02 16.19 -29.92
CA SER A 234 -11.36 14.78 -29.74
C SER A 234 -10.51 13.89 -30.64
N LEU A 235 -9.97 12.82 -30.07
CA LEU A 235 -9.22 11.81 -30.80
C LEU A 235 -9.75 10.40 -30.51
N ARG A 236 -9.44 9.48 -31.43
CA ARG A 236 -9.94 8.11 -31.38
C ARG A 236 -8.81 7.13 -31.61
N VAL A 237 -8.60 6.27 -30.63
CA VAL A 237 -7.54 5.27 -30.62
C VAL A 237 -8.15 3.91 -30.84
N HIS A 238 -7.50 3.08 -31.66
CA HIS A 238 -7.91 1.69 -31.84
C HIS A 238 -6.80 0.79 -31.31
N ALA A 239 -7.16 -0.17 -30.47
CA ALA A 239 -6.24 -1.14 -29.91
C ALA A 239 -6.87 -2.53 -29.90
N HIS A 240 -6.06 -3.58 -30.05
CA HIS A 240 -6.55 -4.96 -29.91
C HIS A 240 -6.87 -5.32 -28.46
N SER A 241 -6.24 -4.64 -27.50
CA SER A 241 -6.45 -4.85 -26.07
C SER A 241 -6.29 -3.53 -25.34
N VAL A 242 -7.05 -3.36 -24.26
CA VAL A 242 -7.02 -2.15 -23.42
C VAL A 242 -6.92 -2.58 -21.97
N VAL A 243 -5.98 -1.98 -21.25
CA VAL A 243 -5.89 -2.06 -19.79
C VAL A 243 -6.39 -0.72 -19.24
N TYR A 244 -7.50 -0.74 -18.50
CA TYR A 244 -7.94 0.43 -17.76
C TYR A 244 -7.23 0.46 -16.40
N ALA A 245 -6.23 1.32 -16.26
CA ALA A 245 -5.47 1.54 -15.02
C ALA A 245 -5.92 2.80 -14.26
N GLY A 246 -7.14 3.28 -14.53
CA GLY A 246 -7.73 4.43 -13.83
C GLY A 246 -8.36 4.05 -12.48
N LYS A 247 -8.90 5.04 -11.76
CA LYS A 247 -9.59 4.80 -10.48
C LYS A 247 -10.87 4.01 -10.70
N LEU A 248 -11.12 2.99 -9.87
CA LEU A 248 -12.27 2.09 -10.02
C LEU A 248 -13.61 2.84 -9.99
N HIS A 249 -13.80 3.85 -9.15
CA HIS A 249 -15.04 4.66 -9.13
C HIS A 249 -15.31 5.41 -10.44
N ALA A 250 -14.28 5.69 -11.24
CA ALA A 250 -14.43 6.34 -12.54
C ALA A 250 -14.72 5.33 -13.66
N ALA A 251 -14.39 4.05 -13.46
CA ALA A 251 -14.50 3.01 -14.48
C ALA A 251 -15.92 2.86 -15.07
N PRO A 252 -17.03 2.88 -14.29
CA PRO A 252 -18.39 2.76 -14.85
C PRO A 252 -18.82 3.92 -15.77
N TYR A 253 -18.13 5.06 -15.71
CA TYR A 253 -18.39 6.21 -16.58
C TYR A 253 -17.58 6.14 -17.88
N VAL A 254 -16.44 5.46 -17.86
CA VAL A 254 -15.55 5.29 -19.02
C VAL A 254 -15.84 3.99 -19.77
N VAL A 255 -16.30 2.94 -19.09
CA VAL A 255 -16.63 1.63 -19.65
C VAL A 255 -18.14 1.44 -19.60
N PRO A 256 -18.90 1.92 -20.61
CA PRO A 256 -20.36 1.90 -20.57
C PRO A 256 -20.93 0.48 -20.45
N ASP A 257 -20.39 -0.46 -21.21
CA ASP A 257 -20.86 -1.86 -21.29
C ASP A 257 -20.26 -2.78 -20.21
N MET A 258 -19.83 -2.20 -19.08
CA MET A 258 -19.33 -2.96 -17.94
C MET A 258 -20.37 -3.99 -17.44
N PRO A 259 -19.98 -5.25 -17.15
CA PRO A 259 -20.88 -6.25 -16.58
C PRO A 259 -21.60 -5.75 -15.34
N ARG A 260 -22.92 -5.96 -15.27
CA ARG A 260 -23.78 -5.42 -14.19
C ARG A 260 -23.30 -5.79 -12.79
N GLN A 261 -22.80 -7.01 -12.60
CA GLN A 261 -22.27 -7.46 -11.30
C GLN A 261 -21.02 -6.67 -10.91
N GLN A 262 -20.11 -6.42 -11.85
CA GLN A 262 -18.90 -5.63 -11.62
C GLN A 262 -19.25 -4.18 -11.32
N ARG A 263 -20.17 -3.58 -12.08
CA ARG A 263 -20.67 -2.22 -11.82
C ARG A 263 -21.23 -2.10 -10.39
N ARG A 264 -22.09 -3.04 -9.98
CA ARG A 264 -22.66 -3.07 -8.63
C ARG A 264 -21.59 -3.20 -7.54
N ALA A 265 -20.57 -4.03 -7.75
CA ALA A 265 -19.48 -4.16 -6.79
C ALA A 265 -18.69 -2.84 -6.64
N ILE A 266 -18.45 -2.13 -7.74
CA ILE A 266 -17.79 -0.82 -7.71
C ILE A 266 -18.67 0.24 -7.03
N GLU A 267 -19.98 0.23 -7.27
CA GLU A 267 -20.95 1.16 -6.66
C GLU A 267 -21.08 0.97 -5.14
N GLN A 268 -20.65 -0.17 -4.60
CA GLN A 268 -20.63 -0.45 -3.16
C GLN A 268 -19.33 -0.02 -2.48
N LEU A 269 -18.35 0.50 -3.22
CA LEU A 269 -17.08 0.95 -2.66
C LEU A 269 -17.24 2.32 -2.02
N ASP A 270 -16.84 2.42 -0.75
CA ASP A 270 -16.64 3.69 -0.07
C ASP A 270 -15.20 4.20 -0.27
N TYR A 271 -15.05 5.52 -0.39
CA TYR A 271 -13.76 6.18 -0.56
C TYR A 271 -13.58 7.24 0.51
N VAL A 272 -12.48 7.14 1.26
CA VAL A 272 -12.11 8.12 2.28
C VAL A 272 -11.08 9.10 1.69
N PRO A 273 -11.35 10.41 1.72
CA PRO A 273 -10.38 11.39 1.23
C PRO A 273 -9.22 11.53 2.21
N TRP A 274 -8.01 11.64 1.66
CA TRP A 274 -6.78 11.89 2.40
C TRP A 274 -6.25 13.29 2.10
N LEU A 275 -5.91 14.05 3.15
CA LEU A 275 -5.27 15.35 3.03
C LEU A 275 -3.78 15.20 3.30
N VAL A 276 -2.96 15.55 2.31
CA VAL A 276 -1.50 15.63 2.46
C VAL A 276 -1.10 17.10 2.53
N ALA A 277 -0.36 17.47 3.58
CA ALA A 277 0.15 18.82 3.77
C ALA A 277 1.69 18.81 3.78
N ALA A 278 2.29 19.55 2.84
CA ALA A 278 3.73 19.78 2.83
C ALA A 278 4.05 21.12 3.51
N VAL A 279 4.74 21.08 4.65
CA VAL A 279 5.09 22.26 5.43
C VAL A 279 6.59 22.54 5.33
N LYS A 280 6.95 23.66 4.70
CA LYS A 280 8.33 24.13 4.66
C LYS A 280 8.61 25.06 5.84
N LEU A 281 9.62 24.73 6.64
CA LEU A 281 10.11 25.59 7.71
C LEU A 281 11.21 26.55 7.20
N SER A 282 11.25 27.77 7.74
CA SER A 282 12.28 28.77 7.41
C SER A 282 13.55 28.63 8.26
N SER A 283 13.47 27.86 9.34
CA SER A 283 14.53 27.60 10.30
C SER A 283 14.31 26.23 10.94
N GLN A 284 15.34 25.68 11.57
CA GLN A 284 15.24 24.43 12.32
C GLN A 284 14.24 24.59 13.48
N LEU A 285 13.53 23.51 13.82
CA LEU A 285 12.70 23.47 15.03
C LEU A 285 13.62 23.52 16.25
N GLY A 286 13.25 24.34 17.24
CA GLY A 286 14.02 24.50 18.48
C GLY A 286 13.83 23.35 19.48
N ASP A 287 13.23 22.24 19.06
CA ASP A 287 12.94 21.10 19.93
C ASP A 287 14.12 20.13 19.93
N SER A 288 14.60 19.80 21.14
CA SER A 288 15.67 18.82 21.37
C SER A 288 15.28 17.39 20.98
N GLY A 289 13.98 17.11 20.82
CA GLY A 289 13.47 15.79 20.44
C GLY A 289 13.65 15.42 18.96
N LEU A 290 14.39 16.18 18.15
CA LEU A 290 14.63 15.89 16.71
C LEU A 290 16.11 15.63 16.38
N ALA A 291 17.00 15.67 17.38
CA ALA A 291 18.44 15.45 17.23
C ALA A 291 18.83 13.99 17.51
#